data_AF-A0A2H0R795-F1
#
_entry.id   AF-A0A2H0R795-F1
#
_cell.length_a   1.000
_cell.length_b   1.000
_cell.length_c   1.000
_cell.angle_alpha   90.00
_cell.angle_beta   90.00
_cell.angle_gamma   90.00
#
_symmetry.space_group_name_H-M   'P 1'
#
loop_
_entity.id
_entity.type
_entity.pdbx_description
1 polymer ?
#
loop_
_entity_poly.entity_id
_entity_poly.type
_entity_poly.pdbx_seq_one_letter_code
_entity_poly.pdbx_strand_id
1 'polypeptide(L)'
;MTFVDFAVYCSKWFNDYINLDYCNPRNPRRGFSKSIIAEFKKIRDKKAKISLKEIENKKKYLASLKKWSNARKEKEAEKNFKEKKRKSKAFNEDEKKMAKRFINMLEMAKKWSPSTTDNKDIKDLIIGQLEESIERDGLRYLKLSMPKLVSGDAYHRDLVYNLHREIKSLTEKYKDEKRNTHKRIKTTRALIDSLSRVI
;
A
#
# COMPACT_ATOMS: atom_id res chain seq x y z
N MET A 1 5.87 11.93 23.81
CA MET A 1 4.48 11.87 23.31
C MET A 1 3.56 11.85 24.52
N THR A 2 2.90 12.97 24.77
CA THR A 2 2.03 13.15 25.94
C THR A 2 0.63 12.61 25.66
N PHE A 3 -0.16 12.36 26.71
CA PHE A 3 -1.57 11.97 26.57
C PHE A 3 -2.39 12.99 25.75
N VAL A 4 -1.98 14.27 25.79
CA VAL A 4 -2.55 15.36 24.99
C VAL A 4 -2.27 15.16 23.50
N ASP A 5 -1.05 14.74 23.13
CA ASP A 5 -0.71 14.45 21.72
C ASP A 5 -1.51 13.26 21.17
N PHE A 6 -1.76 12.24 22.02
CA PHE A 6 -2.59 11.10 21.67
C PHE A 6 -4.07 11.49 21.53
N ALA A 7 -4.60 12.32 22.44
CA ALA A 7 -5.96 12.83 22.37
C ALA A 7 -6.18 13.74 21.16
N VAL A 8 -5.22 14.58 20.81
CA VAL A 8 -5.26 15.43 19.59
C VAL A 8 -5.18 14.57 18.34
N TYR A 9 -4.35 13.52 18.32
CA TYR A 9 -4.30 12.57 17.20
C TYR A 9 -5.62 11.81 17.01
N CYS A 10 -6.22 11.33 18.11
CA CYS A 10 -7.55 10.70 18.09
C CYS A 10 -8.64 11.69 17.68
N SER A 11 -8.58 12.94 18.14
CA SER A 11 -9.55 14.00 17.81
C SER A 11 -9.44 14.45 16.35
N LYS A 12 -8.24 14.47 15.77
CA LYS A 12 -8.03 14.73 14.33
C LYS A 12 -8.60 13.60 13.48
N TRP A 13 -8.38 12.34 13.90
CA TRP A 13 -9.00 11.17 13.27
C TRP A 13 -10.54 11.18 13.41
N PHE A 14 -11.07 11.71 14.52
CA PHE A 14 -12.50 11.82 14.78
C PHE A 14 -13.14 13.00 14.01
N ASN A 15 -12.46 14.14 13.89
CA ASN A 15 -12.94 15.33 13.17
C ASN A 15 -12.91 15.15 11.65
N ASP A 16 -11.90 14.45 11.12
CA ASP A 16 -11.91 14.04 9.70
C ASP A 16 -13.07 13.05 9.40
N TYR A 17 -13.63 12.42 10.44
CA TYR A 17 -14.81 11.55 10.36
C TYR A 17 -16.14 12.29 10.59
N ILE A 18 -16.12 13.49 11.19
CA ILE A 18 -17.30 14.29 11.59
C ILE A 18 -17.52 15.52 10.68
N ASN A 19 -16.70 15.77 9.66
CA ASN A 19 -17.02 16.73 8.60
C ASN A 19 -18.02 16.17 7.55
N LEU A 20 -19.04 15.45 8.01
CA LEU A 20 -20.32 15.35 7.30
C LEU A 20 -21.25 16.33 8.00
N ASP A 21 -21.56 17.43 7.31
CA ASP A 21 -22.68 18.34 7.60
C ASP A 21 -23.80 17.62 8.33
N TYR A 22 -24.29 18.12 9.48
CA TYR A 22 -25.64 17.92 10.06
C TYR A 22 -25.66 18.18 11.59
N CYS A 23 -25.06 19.27 12.06
CA CYS A 23 -25.34 19.80 13.40
C CYS A 23 -26.58 20.72 13.35
N ASN A 24 -27.79 20.14 13.26
CA ASN A 24 -29.05 20.84 13.53
C ASN A 24 -29.56 20.45 14.94
N PRO A 25 -29.80 21.40 15.89
CA PRO A 25 -29.97 21.09 17.31
C PRO A 25 -31.35 20.54 17.72
N ARG A 26 -32.32 20.37 16.80
CA ARG A 26 -33.73 20.12 17.18
C ARG A 26 -34.17 18.65 17.30
N ASN A 27 -33.29 17.66 17.14
CA ASN A 27 -33.65 16.26 17.47
C ASN A 27 -32.39 15.36 17.68
N PRO A 28 -32.02 14.97 18.92
CA PRO A 28 -30.64 14.58 19.22
C PRO A 28 -30.41 13.05 19.16
N ARG A 29 -29.23 12.66 18.64
CA ARG A 29 -28.46 11.42 18.93
C ARG A 29 -28.99 10.06 18.41
N ARG A 30 -30.29 9.83 18.20
CA ARG A 30 -30.80 8.55 17.63
C ARG A 30 -30.69 8.45 16.09
N GLY A 31 -30.73 9.58 15.37
CA GLY A 31 -30.56 9.61 13.91
C GLY A 31 -29.10 9.50 13.46
N PHE A 32 -28.19 10.13 14.21
CA PHE A 32 -26.75 10.20 13.94
C PHE A 32 -26.04 8.83 14.05
N SER A 33 -26.46 8.01 15.01
CA SER A 33 -25.95 6.64 15.16
C SER A 33 -26.40 5.71 14.04
N LYS A 34 -27.66 5.83 13.60
CA LYS A 34 -28.19 5.09 12.45
C LYS A 34 -27.49 5.51 11.15
N SER A 35 -27.19 6.80 10.96
CA SER A 35 -26.48 7.30 9.77
C SER A 35 -25.03 6.81 9.71
N ILE A 36 -24.27 6.83 10.81
CA ILE A 36 -22.88 6.32 10.85
C ILE A 36 -22.83 4.80 10.60
N ILE A 37 -23.72 4.02 11.24
CA ILE A 37 -23.79 2.57 11.00
C ILE A 37 -24.22 2.27 9.57
N ALA A 38 -25.14 3.05 9.00
CA ALA A 38 -25.53 2.93 7.59
C ALA A 38 -24.36 3.25 6.65
N GLU A 39 -23.57 4.29 6.94
CA GLU A 39 -22.41 4.66 6.12
C GLU A 39 -21.30 3.61 6.21
N PHE A 40 -21.02 3.05 7.39
CA PHE A 40 -20.11 1.91 7.52
C PHE A 40 -20.57 0.70 6.69
N LYS A 41 -21.87 0.39 6.69
CA LYS A 41 -22.44 -0.68 5.86
C LYS A 41 -22.29 -0.36 4.38
N LYS A 42 -22.58 0.86 3.94
CA LYS A 42 -22.47 1.31 2.55
C LYS A 42 -21.02 1.23 2.05
N ILE A 43 -20.05 1.72 2.83
CA ILE A 43 -18.62 1.62 2.51
C ILE A 43 -18.19 0.16 2.41
N ARG A 44 -18.59 -0.67 3.40
CA ARG A 44 -18.33 -2.11 3.38
C ARG A 44 -18.90 -2.75 2.12
N ASP A 45 -20.15 -2.47 1.76
CA ASP A 45 -20.83 -3.11 0.63
C ASP A 45 -20.19 -2.68 -0.71
N LYS A 46 -19.79 -1.41 -0.82
CA LYS A 46 -19.01 -0.91 -1.97
C LYS A 46 -17.68 -1.65 -2.09
N LYS A 47 -16.89 -1.73 -1.01
CA LYS A 47 -15.60 -2.44 -1.02
C LYS A 47 -15.78 -3.93 -1.28
N ALA A 48 -16.78 -4.55 -0.66
CA ALA A 48 -17.15 -5.95 -0.85
C ALA A 48 -17.45 -6.25 -2.32
N LYS A 49 -18.25 -5.41 -2.98
CA LYS A 49 -18.56 -5.56 -4.41
C LYS A 49 -17.31 -5.50 -5.27
N ILE A 50 -16.39 -4.57 -4.98
CA ILE A 50 -15.12 -4.45 -5.70
C ILE A 50 -14.26 -5.70 -5.50
N SER A 51 -14.04 -6.13 -4.25
CA SER A 51 -13.21 -7.30 -3.94
C SER A 51 -13.80 -8.59 -4.53
N LEU A 52 -15.12 -8.78 -4.44
CA LEU A 52 -15.78 -9.96 -5.03
C LEU A 52 -15.65 -9.98 -6.55
N LYS A 53 -15.84 -8.83 -7.22
CA LYS A 53 -15.65 -8.71 -8.67
C LYS A 53 -14.21 -9.02 -9.07
N GLU A 54 -13.22 -8.56 -8.30
CA GLU A 54 -11.81 -8.86 -8.54
C GLU A 54 -11.50 -10.36 -8.39
N ILE A 55 -12.00 -10.99 -7.31
CA ILE A 55 -11.87 -12.44 -7.08
C ILE A 55 -12.51 -13.22 -8.24
N GLU A 56 -13.71 -12.82 -8.68
CA GLU A 56 -14.41 -13.47 -9.79
C GLU A 56 -13.64 -13.34 -11.10
N ASN A 57 -13.12 -12.14 -11.41
CA ASN A 57 -12.29 -11.91 -12.59
C ASN A 57 -11.04 -12.79 -12.59
N LYS A 58 -10.34 -12.91 -11.44
CA LYS A 58 -9.17 -13.78 -11.31
C LYS A 58 -9.54 -15.26 -11.46
N LYS A 59 -10.69 -15.70 -10.93
CA LYS A 59 -11.20 -17.07 -11.13
C LYS A 59 -11.52 -17.37 -12.59
N LYS A 60 -12.18 -16.44 -13.29
CA LYS A 60 -12.46 -16.55 -14.74
C LYS A 60 -11.16 -16.62 -15.54
N TYR A 61 -10.19 -15.77 -15.21
CA TYR A 61 -8.89 -15.80 -15.87
C TYR A 61 -8.16 -17.13 -15.63
N LEU A 62 -8.12 -17.61 -14.39
CA LEU A 62 -7.56 -18.92 -14.05
C LEU A 62 -8.23 -20.07 -14.83
N ALA A 63 -9.55 -20.04 -14.99
CA ALA A 63 -10.26 -21.02 -15.82
C ALA A 63 -9.87 -20.93 -17.30
N SER A 64 -9.61 -19.72 -17.80
CA SER A 64 -9.14 -19.50 -19.18
C SER A 64 -7.73 -20.06 -19.41
N LEU A 65 -6.86 -20.04 -18.40
CA LEU A 65 -5.49 -20.57 -18.49
C LEU A 65 -5.48 -22.08 -18.78
N LYS A 66 -6.49 -22.83 -18.32
CA LYS A 66 -6.61 -24.27 -18.61
C LYS A 66 -6.82 -24.56 -20.11
N LYS A 67 -7.29 -23.58 -20.87
CA LYS A 67 -7.59 -23.69 -22.31
C LYS A 67 -6.45 -23.20 -23.19
N TRP A 68 -5.30 -22.84 -22.62
CA TRP A 68 -4.17 -22.34 -23.40
C TRP A 68 -3.45 -23.49 -24.11
N SER A 69 -3.27 -23.34 -25.42
CA SER A 69 -2.38 -24.19 -26.20
C SER A 69 -0.92 -23.95 -25.82
N ASN A 70 -0.04 -24.91 -26.11
CA ASN A 70 1.40 -24.76 -25.86
C ASN A 70 1.99 -23.56 -26.61
N ALA A 71 1.60 -23.34 -27.87
CA ALA A 71 2.01 -22.15 -28.63
C ALA A 71 1.61 -20.83 -27.95
N ARG A 72 0.42 -20.78 -27.33
CA ARG A 72 -0.02 -19.60 -26.57
C ARG A 72 0.80 -19.41 -25.30
N LYS A 73 1.11 -20.48 -24.57
CA LYS A 73 1.95 -20.41 -23.37
C LYS A 73 3.34 -19.85 -23.68
N GLU A 74 3.98 -20.33 -24.75
CA GLU A 74 5.29 -19.83 -25.20
C GLU A 74 5.23 -18.34 -25.57
N LYS A 75 4.22 -17.95 -26.36
CA LYS A 75 4.03 -16.55 -26.76
C LYS A 75 3.85 -15.62 -25.55
N GLU A 76 3.06 -16.02 -24.56
CA GLU A 76 2.85 -15.22 -23.34
C GLU A 76 4.07 -15.21 -22.42
N ALA A 77 4.84 -16.30 -22.36
CA ALA A 77 6.11 -16.34 -21.64
C ALA A 77 7.15 -15.38 -22.25
N GLU A 78 7.26 -15.37 -23.59
CA GLU A 78 8.14 -14.44 -24.31
C GLU A 78 7.70 -12.98 -24.11
N LYS A 79 6.39 -12.71 -24.18
CA LYS A 79 5.83 -11.38 -23.93
C LYS A 79 6.15 -10.90 -22.51
N ASN A 80 5.92 -11.75 -21.50
CA ASN A 80 6.25 -11.44 -20.11
C ASN A 80 7.75 -11.22 -19.91
N PHE A 81 8.61 -12.02 -20.57
CA PHE A 81 10.05 -11.81 -20.55
C PHE A 81 10.44 -10.45 -21.13
N LYS A 82 9.92 -10.08 -22.32
CA LYS A 82 10.18 -8.77 -22.94
C LYS A 82 9.74 -7.63 -22.04
N GLU A 83 8.58 -7.74 -21.41
CA GLU A 83 8.08 -6.73 -20.48
C GLU A 83 8.96 -6.62 -19.23
N LYS A 84 9.31 -7.74 -18.60
CA LYS A 84 10.23 -7.76 -17.44
C LYS A 84 11.59 -7.19 -17.79
N LYS A 85 12.14 -7.53 -18.95
CA LYS A 85 13.41 -6.99 -19.45
C LYS A 85 13.34 -5.47 -19.62
N ARG A 86 12.25 -4.96 -20.20
CA ARG A 86 12.02 -3.50 -20.35
C ARG A 86 11.92 -2.81 -18.99
N LYS A 87 11.14 -3.36 -18.06
CA LYS A 87 10.99 -2.83 -16.69
C LYS A 87 12.31 -2.84 -15.92
N SER A 88 13.06 -3.94 -16.00
CA SER A 88 14.38 -4.06 -15.38
C SER A 88 15.37 -3.05 -15.95
N LYS A 89 15.37 -2.82 -17.28
CA LYS A 89 16.21 -1.79 -17.90
C LYS A 89 15.84 -0.39 -17.40
N ALA A 90 14.55 -0.04 -17.41
CA ALA A 90 14.07 1.26 -16.93
C ALA A 90 14.39 1.48 -15.44
N PHE A 91 14.16 0.47 -14.61
CA PHE A 91 14.52 0.50 -13.19
C PHE A 91 16.02 0.73 -13.02
N ASN A 92 16.87 -0.03 -13.72
CA ASN A 92 18.33 0.15 -13.64
C ASN A 92 18.78 1.54 -14.12
N GLU A 93 18.09 2.16 -15.07
CA GLU A 93 18.39 3.53 -15.52
C GLU A 93 18.02 4.58 -14.46
N ASP A 94 16.84 4.45 -13.85
CA ASP A 94 16.39 5.38 -12.81
C ASP A 94 17.23 5.25 -11.53
N GLU A 95 17.62 4.02 -11.17
CA GLU A 95 18.54 3.77 -10.05
C GLU A 95 19.93 4.36 -10.32
N LYS A 96 20.47 4.22 -11.54
CA LYS A 96 21.74 4.88 -11.91
C LYS A 96 21.65 6.40 -11.78
N LYS A 97 20.52 7.01 -12.16
CA LYS A 97 20.31 8.45 -11.97
C LYS A 97 20.23 8.81 -10.49
N MET A 98 19.56 7.99 -9.67
CA MET A 98 19.45 8.20 -8.23
C MET A 98 20.81 8.10 -7.54
N ALA A 99 21.60 7.06 -7.84
CA ALA A 99 22.96 6.91 -7.34
C ALA A 99 23.84 8.12 -7.71
N LYS A 100 23.76 8.59 -8.97
CA LYS A 100 24.47 9.81 -9.41
C LYS A 100 24.03 11.05 -8.62
N ARG A 101 22.74 11.19 -8.32
CA ARG A 101 22.24 12.32 -7.50
C ARG A 101 22.80 12.27 -6.09
N PHE A 102 22.80 11.11 -5.43
CA PHE A 102 23.39 10.97 -4.09
C PHE A 102 24.89 11.27 -4.08
N ILE A 103 25.63 10.79 -5.09
CA ILE A 103 27.06 11.10 -5.24
C ILE A 103 27.27 12.61 -5.40
N ASN A 104 26.49 13.27 -6.26
CA ASN A 104 26.58 14.73 -6.43
C ASN A 104 26.25 15.49 -5.15
N MET A 105 25.22 15.07 -4.41
CA MET A 105 24.86 15.68 -3.12
C MET A 105 25.97 15.49 -2.09
N LEU A 106 26.62 14.33 -2.07
CA LEU A 106 27.76 14.05 -1.20
C LEU A 106 28.95 14.96 -1.53
N GLU A 107 29.26 15.15 -2.82
CA GLU A 107 30.31 16.09 -3.25
C GLU A 107 29.99 17.53 -2.84
N MET A 108 28.73 17.96 -2.98
CA MET A 108 28.28 19.29 -2.56
C MET A 108 28.40 19.45 -1.05
N ALA A 109 27.94 18.46 -0.27
CA ALA A 109 28.05 18.47 1.19
C ALA A 109 29.52 18.52 1.63
N LYS A 110 30.42 17.76 1.00
CA LYS A 110 31.86 17.79 1.28
C LYS A 110 32.50 19.15 1.01
N LYS A 111 32.09 19.83 -0.08
CA LYS A 111 32.58 21.17 -0.48
C LYS A 111 31.96 22.32 0.33
N TRP A 112 30.83 22.09 1.00
CA TRP A 112 30.18 23.12 1.82
C TRP A 112 31.05 23.48 3.03
N SER A 113 31.45 24.74 3.17
CA SER A 113 32.16 25.23 4.35
C SER A 113 31.17 25.71 5.41
N PRO A 114 31.03 25.02 6.55
CA PRO A 114 30.12 25.45 7.61
C PRO A 114 30.65 26.72 8.28
N SER A 115 29.75 27.68 8.55
CA SER A 115 30.08 28.96 9.19
C SER A 115 30.15 28.89 10.72
N THR A 116 29.65 27.81 11.32
CA THR A 116 29.58 27.60 12.78
C THR A 116 29.88 26.13 13.13
N THR A 117 30.18 25.86 14.40
CA THR A 117 30.40 24.50 14.91
C THR A 117 29.15 23.62 14.79
N ASP A 118 27.96 24.13 15.13
CA ASP A 118 26.70 23.39 14.96
C ASP A 118 26.45 23.03 13.48
N ASN A 119 26.81 23.92 12.55
CA ASN A 119 26.72 23.66 11.12
C ASN A 119 27.73 22.59 10.66
N LYS A 120 28.84 22.40 11.38
CA LYS A 120 29.82 21.34 11.12
C LYS A 120 29.26 19.97 11.52
N ASP A 121 28.64 19.85 12.68
CA ASP A 121 28.03 18.59 13.12
C ASP A 121 26.87 18.17 12.19
N ILE A 122 26.08 19.15 11.72
CA ILE A 122 25.05 18.93 10.70
C ILE A 122 25.66 18.45 9.38
N LYS A 123 26.77 19.06 8.94
CA LYS A 123 27.49 18.63 7.72
C LYS A 123 27.95 17.17 7.85
N ASP A 124 28.55 16.81 8.97
CA ASP A 124 29.09 15.47 9.20
C ASP A 124 27.95 14.42 9.26
N LEU A 125 26.81 14.76 9.87
CA LEU A 125 25.61 13.93 9.84
C LEU A 125 25.07 13.71 8.42
N ILE A 126 24.97 14.78 7.62
CA ILE A 126 24.49 14.69 6.23
C ILE A 126 25.43 13.84 5.37
N ILE A 127 26.75 14.02 5.52
CA ILE A 127 27.75 13.21 4.82
C ILE A 127 27.59 11.73 5.19
N GLY A 128 27.49 11.41 6.49
CA GLY A 128 27.31 10.03 6.95
C GLY A 128 26.05 9.38 6.41
N GLN A 129 24.91 10.09 6.44
CA GLN A 129 23.65 9.57 5.87
C GLN A 129 23.74 9.33 4.37
N LEU A 130 24.38 10.23 3.61
CA LEU A 130 24.56 10.07 2.17
C LEU A 130 25.47 8.89 1.83
N GLU A 131 26.55 8.68 2.59
CA GLU A 131 27.45 7.53 2.41
C GLU A 131 26.73 6.20 2.69
N GLU A 132 25.96 6.13 3.78
CA GLU A 132 25.13 4.95 4.09
C GLU A 132 24.08 4.67 3.02
N SER A 133 23.38 5.70 2.52
CA SER A 133 22.39 5.55 1.44
C SER A 133 23.04 5.08 0.13
N ILE A 134 24.24 5.58 -0.21
CA ILE A 134 24.95 5.13 -1.42
C ILE A 134 25.35 3.65 -1.28
N GLU A 135 25.83 3.23 -0.12
CA GLU A 135 26.25 1.86 0.12
C GLU A 135 25.06 0.88 0.12
N ARG A 136 23.99 1.22 0.84
CA ARG A 136 22.82 0.35 1.02
C ARG A 136 21.88 0.35 -0.17
N ASP A 137 21.58 1.54 -0.69
CA ASP A 137 20.60 1.72 -1.75
C ASP A 137 21.31 1.82 -3.11
N GLY A 138 22.31 2.70 -3.26
CA GLY A 138 22.95 2.96 -4.56
C GLY A 138 23.61 1.74 -5.23
N LEU A 139 24.27 0.86 -4.47
CA LEU A 139 25.03 -0.27 -5.02
C LEU A 139 24.26 -1.60 -5.06
N ARG A 140 23.23 -1.77 -4.22
CA ARG A 140 22.49 -3.03 -4.12
C ARG A 140 21.62 -3.28 -5.34
N TYR A 141 21.08 -2.23 -5.96
CA TYR A 141 20.21 -2.35 -7.14
C TYR A 141 20.95 -2.63 -8.44
N LEU A 142 22.26 -2.31 -8.52
CA LEU A 142 23.10 -2.65 -9.68
C LEU A 142 23.32 -4.17 -9.83
N LYS A 143 23.04 -4.96 -8.78
CA LYS A 143 23.20 -6.42 -8.75
C LYS A 143 21.91 -7.19 -9.10
N LEU A 144 20.84 -6.52 -9.51
CA LEU A 144 19.61 -7.22 -9.91
C LEU A 144 19.88 -8.07 -11.15
N SER A 145 19.72 -9.39 -11.00
CA SER A 145 19.88 -10.32 -12.10
C SER A 145 18.87 -10.01 -13.20
N MET A 146 19.35 -9.91 -14.44
CA MET A 146 18.47 -9.76 -15.58
C MET A 146 17.42 -10.89 -15.60
N PRO A 147 16.16 -10.59 -15.93
CA PRO A 147 15.15 -11.62 -16.11
C PRO A 147 15.66 -12.68 -17.08
N LYS A 148 15.39 -13.95 -16.79
CA LYS A 148 15.67 -15.07 -17.70
C LYS A 148 14.39 -15.43 -18.44
N LEU A 149 14.52 -15.79 -19.72
CA LEU A 149 13.42 -16.40 -20.44
C LEU A 149 13.19 -17.80 -19.88
N VAL A 150 11.93 -18.13 -19.63
CA VAL A 150 11.49 -19.44 -19.17
C VAL A 150 10.59 -20.04 -20.25
N SER A 151 10.44 -21.36 -20.25
CA SER A 151 9.50 -22.03 -21.15
C SER A 151 8.06 -21.61 -20.86
N GLY A 152 7.19 -21.75 -21.86
CA GLY A 152 5.76 -21.52 -21.76
C GLY A 152 5.12 -22.30 -20.63
N ASP A 153 5.49 -23.58 -20.46
CA ASP A 153 4.94 -24.41 -19.39
C ASP A 153 5.43 -23.99 -17.99
N ALA A 154 6.70 -23.59 -17.85
CA ALA A 154 7.20 -23.07 -16.58
C ALA A 154 6.49 -21.77 -16.20
N TYR A 155 6.36 -20.83 -17.15
CA TYR A 155 5.62 -19.58 -16.96
C TYR A 155 4.16 -19.84 -16.60
N HIS A 156 3.50 -20.78 -17.30
CA HIS A 156 2.10 -21.12 -17.06
C HIS A 156 1.87 -21.69 -15.66
N ARG A 157 2.73 -22.62 -15.20
CA ARG A 157 2.66 -23.16 -13.83
C ARG A 157 2.81 -22.07 -12.78
N ASP A 158 3.80 -21.18 -12.94
CA ASP A 158 4.02 -20.05 -12.02
C ASP A 158 2.83 -19.10 -12.01
N LEU A 159 2.26 -18.79 -13.17
CA LEU A 159 1.10 -17.91 -13.30
C LEU A 159 -0.13 -18.50 -12.60
N VAL A 160 -0.39 -19.80 -12.80
CA VAL A 160 -1.48 -20.53 -12.12
C VAL A 160 -1.27 -20.53 -10.61
N TYR A 161 -0.05 -20.81 -10.13
CA TYR A 161 0.28 -20.80 -8.71
C TYR A 161 0.05 -19.41 -8.08
N ASN A 162 0.57 -18.36 -8.72
CA ASN A 162 0.43 -16.99 -8.23
C ASN A 162 -1.03 -16.54 -8.21
N LEU A 163 -1.83 -16.88 -9.23
CA LEU A 163 -3.27 -16.57 -9.23
C LEU A 163 -4.02 -17.25 -8.10
N HIS A 164 -3.72 -18.50 -7.76
CA HIS A 164 -4.32 -19.17 -6.61
C HIS A 164 -3.97 -18.44 -5.30
N ARG A 165 -2.70 -18.03 -5.12
CA ARG A 165 -2.26 -17.26 -3.95
C ARG A 165 -2.96 -15.91 -3.87
N GLU A 166 -3.09 -15.20 -4.98
CA GLU A 166 -3.78 -13.91 -5.04
C GLU A 166 -5.28 -14.07 -4.71
N ILE A 167 -5.95 -15.07 -5.27
CA ILE A 167 -7.36 -15.36 -4.96
C ILE A 167 -7.52 -15.65 -3.47
N LYS A 168 -6.64 -16.47 -2.88
CA LYS A 168 -6.64 -16.77 -1.44
C LYS A 168 -6.47 -15.49 -0.61
N SER A 169 -5.44 -14.70 -0.91
CA SER A 169 -5.16 -13.45 -0.19
C SER A 169 -6.31 -12.45 -0.28
N LEU A 170 -6.89 -12.24 -1.47
CA LEU A 170 -8.04 -11.36 -1.65
C LEU A 170 -9.26 -11.86 -0.89
N THR A 171 -9.47 -13.18 -0.87
CA THR A 171 -10.58 -13.80 -0.11
C THR A 171 -10.39 -13.59 1.40
N GLU A 172 -9.17 -13.73 1.92
CA GLU A 172 -8.84 -13.45 3.32
C GLU A 172 -9.04 -11.98 3.66
N LYS A 173 -8.50 -11.05 2.85
CA LYS A 173 -8.71 -9.60 3.01
C LYS A 173 -10.19 -9.22 3.00
N TYR A 174 -10.99 -9.83 2.13
CA TYR A 174 -12.44 -9.63 2.10
C TYR A 174 -13.11 -10.07 3.41
N LYS A 175 -12.76 -11.27 3.91
CA LYS A 175 -13.28 -11.77 5.20
C LYS A 175 -12.87 -10.86 6.36
N ASP A 176 -11.63 -10.40 6.36
CA ASP A 176 -11.10 -9.49 7.38
C ASP A 176 -11.82 -8.13 7.38
N GLU A 177 -12.05 -7.52 6.21
CA GLU A 177 -12.80 -6.26 6.12
C GLU A 177 -14.25 -6.43 6.61
N LYS A 178 -14.89 -7.55 6.28
CA LYS A 178 -16.22 -7.89 6.82
C LYS A 178 -16.17 -7.98 8.35
N ARG A 179 -15.22 -8.72 8.92
CA ARG A 179 -15.06 -8.86 10.39
C ARG A 179 -14.77 -7.52 11.06
N ASN A 180 -13.85 -6.73 10.51
CA ASN A 180 -13.47 -5.42 11.03
C ASN A 180 -14.64 -4.45 11.01
N THR A 181 -15.46 -4.47 9.96
CA THR A 181 -16.68 -3.65 9.90
C THR A 181 -17.67 -4.07 10.99
N HIS A 182 -17.90 -5.37 11.20
CA HIS A 182 -18.78 -5.83 12.29
C HIS A 182 -18.25 -5.40 13.66
N LYS A 183 -16.93 -5.48 13.86
CA LYS A 183 -16.28 -5.03 15.10
C LYS A 183 -16.49 -3.52 15.32
N ARG A 184 -16.27 -2.70 14.28
CA ARG A 184 -16.55 -1.26 14.32
C ARG A 184 -18.01 -0.97 14.67
N ILE A 185 -18.97 -1.60 13.99
CA ILE A 185 -20.41 -1.43 14.30
C ILE A 185 -20.71 -1.81 15.76
N LYS A 186 -20.14 -2.91 16.27
CA LYS A 186 -20.32 -3.33 17.67
C LYS A 186 -19.76 -2.30 18.65
N THR A 187 -18.53 -1.82 18.41
CA THR A 187 -17.88 -0.78 19.23
C THR A 187 -18.67 0.52 19.19
N THR A 188 -19.12 0.96 18.01
CA THR A 188 -19.95 2.17 17.87
C THR A 188 -21.25 2.04 18.65
N ARG A 189 -21.94 0.89 18.58
CA ARG A 189 -23.14 0.62 19.40
C ARG A 189 -22.84 0.71 20.90
N ALA A 190 -21.79 0.04 21.36
CA ALA A 190 -21.40 0.07 22.77
C ALA A 190 -21.07 1.50 23.26
N LEU A 191 -20.39 2.30 22.42
CA LEU A 191 -20.10 3.71 22.72
C LEU A 191 -21.40 4.53 22.86
N ILE A 192 -22.34 4.34 21.93
CA ILE A 192 -23.65 5.01 21.98
C ILE A 192 -24.40 4.64 23.26
N ASP A 193 -24.45 3.35 23.59
CA ASP A 193 -25.15 2.85 24.77
C ASP A 193 -24.53 3.42 26.06
N SER A 194 -23.19 3.48 26.13
CA SER A 194 -22.47 4.08 27.25
C SER A 194 -22.77 5.56 27.40
N LEU A 195 -22.73 6.33 26.32
CA LEU A 195 -23.00 7.77 26.34
C LEU A 195 -24.47 8.11 26.62
N SER A 196 -25.38 7.20 26.30
CA SER A 196 -26.82 7.37 26.55
C SER A 196 -27.22 7.05 27.99
N ARG A 197 -26.35 6.42 28.79
CA ARG A 197 -26.58 6.11 30.21
C ARG A 197 -26.03 7.18 31.18
N VAL A 198 -25.25 8.12 30.67
CA VAL A 198 -24.59 9.20 31.44
C VAL A 198 -25.43 10.49 31.44
N ILE A 199 -26.62 10.47 30.82
CA ILE A 199 -27.60 11.57 30.75
C ILE A 199 -28.94 11.03 31.22
#